data_AF-A0A9D4MU58-F1
#
_entry.id   AF-A0A9D4MU58-F1
#
_cell.length_a   1.000
_cell.length_b   1.000
_cell.length_c   1.000
_cell.angle_alpha   90.00
_cell.angle_beta   90.00
_cell.angle_gamma   90.00
#
_symmetry.space_group_name_H-M   'P 1'
#
loop_
_entity.id
_entity.type
_entity.pdbx_description
1 polymer ?
#
loop_
_entity_poly.entity_id
_entity_poly.type
_entity_poly.pdbx_seq_one_letter_code
_entity_poly.pdbx_strand_id
1 'polypeptide(L)' 'MNMLLASFFMNLKKFNGENYEPDTMKSIFCSIKRFLKDRDYGTNLMTSEIFHHAREMLATKQKIAKSHG' A
#
# COMPACT_ATOMS: atom_id res chain seq x y z
N MET A 1 9.53 -8.39 4.22
CA MET A 1 9.00 -7.25 3.43
C MET A 1 7.47 -7.09 3.54
N ASN A 2 6.67 -8.16 3.45
CA ASN A 2 5.20 -8.07 3.56
C ASN A 2 4.70 -7.31 4.80
N MET A 3 5.13 -7.70 6.01
CA MET A 3 4.71 -7.01 7.25
C MET A 3 5.15 -5.53 7.30
N LEU A 4 6.31 -5.21 6.74
CA LEU A 4 6.80 -3.82 6.66
C LEU A 4 5.88 -2.97 5.78
N LEU A 5 5.47 -3.49 4.62
CA LEU A 5 4.54 -2.80 3.73
C LEU A 5 3.13 -2.70 4.34
N ALA A 6 2.66 -3.75 4.99
CA ALA A 6 1.39 -3.73 5.70
C ALA A 6 1.36 -2.64 6.79
N SER A 7 2.39 -2.59 7.63
CA SER A 7 2.55 -1.55 8.66
C SER A 7 2.68 -0.15 8.05
N PHE A 8 3.43 0.00 6.96
CA PHE A 8 3.55 1.26 6.23
C PHE A 8 2.17 1.78 5.79
N PHE A 9 1.36 0.95 5.11
CA PHE A 9 0.03 1.38 4.64
C PHE A 9 -0.95 1.63 5.79
N MET A 10 -0.85 0.88 6.89
CA MET A 10 -1.67 1.09 8.07
C MET A 10 -1.41 2.48 8.69
N ASN A 11 -0.13 2.85 8.80
CA ASN A 11 0.31 4.11 9.41
C ASN A 11 0.37 5.31 8.44
N LEU A 12 0.15 5.08 7.15
CA LEU A 12 0.23 6.11 6.13
C LEU A 12 -0.79 7.23 6.38
N LYS A 13 -0.28 8.46 6.57
CA LYS A 13 -1.04 9.69 6.81
C LYS A 13 -0.35 10.89 6.16
N LYS A 14 -1.13 11.90 5.79
CA LYS A 14 -0.63 13.22 5.37
C LYS A 14 0.03 13.93 6.55
N PHE A 15 0.78 14.99 6.28
CA PHE A 15 1.44 15.80 7.31
C PHE A 15 0.45 16.36 8.35
N ASN A 16 -0.76 16.74 7.92
CA ASN A 16 -1.84 17.21 8.80
C ASN A 16 -2.53 16.09 9.59
N GLY A 17 -2.07 14.84 9.49
CA GLY A 17 -2.64 13.69 10.20
C GLY A 17 -3.86 13.05 9.53
N GLU A 18 -4.35 13.62 8.43
CA GLU A 18 -5.45 13.06 7.64
C GLU A 18 -5.01 11.84 6.83
N ASN A 19 -5.97 11.04 6.39
CA ASN A 19 -5.71 9.97 5.45
C ASN A 19 -5.47 10.54 4.04
N TYR A 20 -4.64 9.86 3.26
CA TYR A 20 -4.57 10.10 1.83
C TYR A 20 -5.86 9.69 1.14
N GLU A 21 -6.09 10.22 -0.06
CA GLU A 21 -7.14 9.75 -0.94
C GLU A 21 -6.82 8.31 -1.39
N PRO A 22 -7.83 7.47 -1.63
CA PRO A 22 -7.62 6.09 -2.05
C PRO A 22 -6.71 5.94 -3.28
N ASP A 23 -6.85 6.83 -4.27
CA ASP A 23 -6.06 6.82 -5.51
C ASP A 23 -4.61 7.27 -5.29
N THR A 24 -4.37 8.18 -4.34
CA THR A 24 -3.01 8.56 -3.91
C THR A 24 -2.30 7.36 -3.30
N MET A 25 -2.96 6.61 -2.40
CA MET A 25 -2.38 5.40 -1.81
C MET A 25 -2.09 4.32 -2.86
N LYS A 26 -3.00 4.16 -3.84
CA LYS A 26 -2.80 3.25 -4.97
C LYS A 26 -1.56 3.64 -5.79
N SER A 27 -1.35 4.94 -6.01
CA SER A 27 -0.21 5.47 -6.75
C SER A 27 1.12 5.24 -6.01
N ILE A 28 1.12 5.35 -4.68
CA ILE A 28 2.26 4.99 -3.82
C ILE A 28 2.57 3.49 -3.95
N PHE A 29 1.54 2.62 -3.83
CA PHE A 29 1.71 1.17 -3.99
C PHE A 29 2.28 0.81 -5.38
N CYS A 30 1.77 1.42 -6.45
CA CYS A 30 2.28 1.22 -7.81
C CYS A 30 3.75 1.65 -7.95
N SER A 31 4.15 2.74 -7.28
CA SER A 31 5.53 3.22 -7.29
C SER A 31 6.48 2.24 -6.59
N ILE A 32 6.07 1.68 -5.45
CA ILE A 32 6.81 0.62 -4.75
C ILE A 32 6.91 -0.64 -5.63
N LYS A 33 5.80 -1.06 -6.25
CA LYS A 33 5.80 -2.21 -7.18
C LYS A 33 6.81 -2.02 -8.31
N ARG A 34 6.82 -0.84 -8.95
CA ARG A 34 7.74 -0.51 -10.03
C ARG A 34 9.19 -0.57 -9.53
N PHE A 35 9.49 0.09 -8.41
CA PHE A 35 10.82 0.06 -7.81
C PHE A 35 11.33 -1.36 -7.54
N LEU A 36 10.49 -2.23 -6.98
CA LEU A 36 10.85 -3.63 -6.72
C LEU A 36 11.07 -4.43 -8.00
N LYS A 37 10.25 -4.20 -9.02
CA LYS A 37 10.41 -4.82 -10.34
C LYS A 37 11.72 -4.40 -11.00
N ASP A 38 12.06 -3.11 -10.93
CA ASP A 38 13.29 -2.55 -11.53
C ASP A 38 14.56 -3.06 -10.83
N ARG A 39 14.43 -3.53 -9.58
CA ARG A 39 15.51 -4.15 -8.79
C ARG A 39 15.55 -5.67 -8.91
N ASP A 40 14.81 -6.24 -9.86
CA ASP A 40 14.68 -7.68 -10.08
C ASP A 40 14.27 -8.45 -8.81
N TYR A 41 13.40 -7.85 -8.00
CA TYR A 41 12.87 -8.53 -6.83
C TYR A 41 11.96 -9.68 -7.30
N GLY A 42 12.40 -10.93 -7.08
CA GLY A 42 11.77 -12.15 -7.63
C GLY A 42 10.35 -12.47 -7.17
N THR A 43 9.66 -11.56 -6.46
CA THR A 43 8.27 -11.73 -6.04
C THR A 43 7.42 -10.51 -6.38
N ASN A 44 6.34 -10.76 -7.12
CA ASN A 44 5.43 -9.72 -7.59
C ASN A 44 4.51 -9.23 -6.46
N LEU A 45 4.52 -7.93 -6.17
CA LEU A 45 3.72 -7.32 -5.11
C LEU A 45 2.20 -7.45 -5.29
N MET A 46 1.73 -7.52 -6.55
CA MET A 46 0.30 -7.63 -6.87
C MET A 46 -0.23 -9.06 -6.78
N THR A 47 0.55 -10.03 -7.24
CA THR A 47 0.06 -11.40 -7.48
C THR A 47 0.64 -12.44 -6.53
N SER A 48 1.76 -12.16 -5.87
CA SER A 48 2.35 -13.12 -4.94
C SER A 48 1.53 -13.16 -3.64
N GLU A 49 1.24 -14.37 -3.17
CA GLU A 49 0.57 -14.61 -1.89
C GLU A 49 1.39 -14.10 -0.69
N ILE A 50 2.72 -14.01 -0.84
CA ILE A 50 3.60 -13.44 0.20
C ILE A 50 3.17 -12.01 0.55
N PHE A 51 2.57 -11.27 -0.38
CA PHE A 51 2.13 -9.88 -0.18
C PHE A 51 0.62 -9.73 0.04
N HIS A 52 -0.10 -10.82 0.30
CA HIS A 52 -1.55 -10.81 0.52
C HIS A 52 -1.94 -9.80 1.62
N HIS A 53 -1.31 -9.91 2.79
CA HIS A 53 -1.61 -9.06 3.94
C HIS A 53 -1.36 -7.56 3.68
N ALA A 54 -0.28 -7.21 2.97
CA ALA A 54 -0.03 -5.82 2.58
C ALA A 54 -1.13 -5.27 1.65
N ARG A 55 -1.67 -6.08 0.74
CA ARG A 55 -2.80 -5.71 -0.13
C ARG A 55 -4.08 -5.55 0.67
N GLU A 56 -4.35 -6.42 1.64
CA GLU A 56 -5.51 -6.31 2.53
C GLU A 56 -5.46 -5.03 3.39
N MET A 57 -4.29 -4.69 3.93
CA MET A 57 -4.12 -3.46 4.71
C MET A 57 -4.29 -2.21 3.87
N LEU A 58 -3.75 -2.19 2.63
CA LEU A 58 -4.03 -1.12 1.68
C LEU A 58 -5.53 -1.00 1.40
N ALA A 59 -6.22 -2.09 1.09
CA ALA A 59 -7.65 -2.09 0.80
C ALA A 59 -8.48 -1.60 2.00
N THR A 60 -8.13 -2.04 3.21
CA THR A 60 -8.76 -1.58 4.45
C THR A 60 -8.56 -0.08 4.65
N LYS A 61 -7.34 0.41 4.46
CA LYS A 61 -7.02 1.84 4.58
C LYS A 61 -7.77 2.68 3.55
N GLN A 62 -7.88 2.21 2.31
CA GLN A 62 -8.66 2.85 1.26
C GLN A 62 -10.17 2.91 1.59
N LYS A 63 -10.72 1.85 2.21
CA LYS A 63 -12.13 1.85 2.68
C LYS A 63 -12.36 2.89 3.77
N ILE A 64 -11.45 2.98 4.76
CA ILE A 64 -11.52 3.98 5.83
C ILE A 64 -11.47 5.41 5.26
N ALA A 65 -10.61 5.65 4.26
CA ALA A 65 -10.53 6.96 3.62
C ALA A 65 -11.81 7.32 2.84
N LYS A 66 -12.49 6.34 2.24
CA LYS A 66 -13.77 6.55 1.53
C LYS A 66 -14.95 6.80 2.45
N SER A 67 -14.95 6.23 3.66
CA SER A 67 -16.08 6.38 4.59
C SER A 67 -16.09 7.72 5.34
N HIS A 68 -15.02 8.52 5.23
CA HIS A 68 -14.87 9.82 5.88
C HIS A 68 -14.80 10.98 4.87
N GLY A 69 -15.11 10.72 3.59
CA GLY A 69 -15.13 11.70 2.50
C GLY A 69 -16.54 12.01 2.02
#